data_AF-A0A3D0USH4-F1
#
_entry.id   AF-A0A3D0USH4-F1
#
_cell.length_a   1.000
_cell.length_b   1.000
_cell.length_c   1.000
_cell.angle_alpha   90.00
_cell.angle_beta   90.00
_cell.angle_gamma   90.00
#
_symmetry.space_group_name_H-M   'P 1'
#
loop_
_entity.id
_entity.type
_entity.pdbx_description
1 polymer ?
#
loop_
_entity_poly.entity_id
_entity_poly.type
_entity_poly.pdbx_seq_one_letter_code
_entity_poly.pdbx_strand_id
1 'polypeptide(L)'
;MNVQDMETFIKTMHKHPTDMYLGSRFLEGSKVEAMPTARKVILRISKLVTRIFYGSRVSDPHNGYRVISLPALRKINLTADGMHYANELNEQIQRNRIKYVEVPVHIRYTDYSL
;
A
#
# COMPACT_ATOMS: atom_id res chain seq x y z
N MET A 1 -1.20 -12.43 -4.13
CA MET A 1 -0.10 -11.47 -4.35
C MET A 1 0.87 -12.11 -5.33
N ASN A 2 1.50 -11.33 -6.22
CA ASN A 2 2.43 -11.87 -7.22
C ASN A 2 3.89 -11.66 -6.77
N VAL A 3 4.71 -12.72 -6.78
CA VAL A 3 6.13 -12.65 -6.37
C VAL A 3 6.96 -11.75 -7.29
N GLN A 4 6.63 -11.73 -8.59
CA GLN A 4 7.31 -10.88 -9.58
C GLN A 4 7.17 -9.37 -9.28
N ASP A 5 6.19 -8.96 -8.49
CA ASP A 5 6.07 -7.56 -8.08
C ASP A 5 7.31 -7.08 -7.28
N MET A 6 8.08 -7.98 -6.65
CA MET A 6 9.32 -7.62 -5.95
C MET A 6 10.33 -6.91 -6.86
N GLU A 7 10.39 -7.27 -8.15
CA GLU A 7 11.28 -6.59 -9.09
C GLU A 7 10.94 -5.11 -9.24
N THR A 8 9.65 -4.79 -9.20
CA THR A 8 9.17 -3.40 -9.25
C THR A 8 9.54 -2.65 -7.97
N PHE A 9 9.50 -3.30 -6.81
CA PHE A 9 10.00 -2.73 -5.55
C PHE A 9 11.49 -2.43 -5.64
N ILE A 10 12.31 -3.39 -6.07
CA ILE A 10 13.77 -3.21 -6.21
C ILE A 10 14.09 -2.09 -7.20
N LYS A 11 13.43 -2.04 -8.36
CA LYS A 11 13.60 -0.94 -9.35
C LYS A 11 13.23 0.41 -8.75
N THR A 12 12.14 0.47 -7.99
CA THR A 12 11.71 1.70 -7.30
C THR A 12 12.69 2.11 -6.22
N MET A 13 13.26 1.16 -5.47
CA MET A 13 14.28 1.42 -4.46
C MET A 13 15.52 2.10 -5.04
N HIS A 14 15.99 1.62 -6.20
CA HIS A 14 17.15 2.22 -6.87
C HIS A 14 16.86 3.64 -7.41
N LYS A 15 15.65 3.89 -7.90
CA LYS A 15 15.26 5.21 -8.46
C LYS A 15 14.90 6.23 -7.38
N HIS A 16 14.27 5.77 -6.30
CA HIS A 16 13.73 6.58 -5.22
C HIS A 16 14.08 5.95 -3.87
N PRO A 17 15.30 6.19 -3.36
CA PRO A 17 15.68 5.76 -2.03
C PRO A 17 14.78 6.42 -0.97
N THR A 18 14.08 5.61 -0.19
CA THR A 18 13.16 6.06 0.86
C THR A 18 13.10 5.04 2.01
N ASP A 19 12.40 5.39 3.08
CA ASP A 19 12.34 4.57 4.30
C ASP A 19 11.38 3.39 4.18
N MET A 20 10.33 3.52 3.38
CA MET A 20 9.27 2.51 3.24
C MET A 20 8.67 2.50 1.83
N TYR A 21 8.31 1.31 1.36
CA TYR A 21 7.66 1.07 0.07
C TYR A 21 6.36 0.34 0.32
N LEU A 22 5.24 0.91 -0.12
CA LEU A 22 3.89 0.38 0.10
C LEU A 22 3.32 -0.12 -1.22
N GLY A 23 2.96 -1.40 -1.29
CA GLY A 23 2.23 -1.94 -2.42
C GLY A 23 0.87 -1.28 -2.53
N SER A 24 0.50 -0.85 -3.73
CA SER A 24 -0.84 -0.32 -4.00
C SER A 24 -1.43 -0.91 -5.26
N ARG A 25 -2.65 -1.43 -5.15
CA ARG A 25 -3.46 -1.88 -6.29
C ARG A 25 -4.04 -0.73 -7.12
N PHE A 26 -4.01 0.49 -6.58
CA PHE A 26 -4.72 1.64 -7.10
C PHE A 26 -3.80 2.63 -7.83
N LEU A 27 -2.52 2.27 -7.97
CA LEU A 27 -1.55 3.01 -8.78
C LEU A 27 -1.67 2.68 -10.26
N GLU A 28 -1.35 3.68 -11.08
CA GLU A 28 -1.25 3.52 -12.53
C GLU A 28 -0.13 2.51 -12.87
N GLY A 29 -0.43 1.52 -13.70
CA GLY A 29 0.45 0.37 -13.96
C GLY A 29 0.17 -0.88 -13.12
N SER A 30 -0.70 -0.80 -12.10
CA SER A 30 -1.21 -2.00 -11.40
C SER A 30 -2.18 -2.75 -12.30
N LYS A 31 -2.00 -4.07 -12.50
CA LYS A 31 -3.06 -4.90 -13.12
C LYS A 31 -3.84 -5.61 -12.03
N VAL A 32 -5.15 -5.43 -12.10
CA VAL A 32 -6.11 -6.18 -11.28
C VAL A 32 -6.88 -7.09 -12.21
N GLU A 33 -6.60 -8.38 -12.14
CA GLU A 33 -7.27 -9.39 -12.95
C GLU A 33 -8.59 -9.82 -12.29
N ALA A 34 -9.63 -10.05 -13.09
CA ALA A 34 -10.98 -10.47 -12.66
C ALA A 34 -11.78 -9.46 -11.80
N MET A 35 -11.51 -8.14 -11.88
CA MET A 35 -12.29 -7.13 -11.15
C MET A 35 -13.48 -6.57 -11.95
N PRO A 36 -14.72 -6.56 -11.41
CA PRO A 36 -15.89 -5.96 -12.06
C PRO A 36 -15.71 -4.47 -12.35
N THR A 37 -16.24 -4.00 -13.49
CA THR A 37 -16.15 -2.60 -13.96
C THR A 37 -16.76 -1.60 -12.98
N ALA A 38 -17.85 -1.96 -12.29
CA ALA A 38 -18.45 -1.13 -11.25
C ALA A 38 -17.48 -0.87 -10.07
N ARG A 39 -16.73 -1.89 -9.66
CA ARG A 39 -15.73 -1.78 -8.58
C ARG A 39 -14.58 -0.85 -8.98
N LYS A 40 -14.20 -0.84 -10.26
CA LYS A 40 -13.17 0.07 -10.81
C LYS A 40 -13.56 1.56 -10.69
N VAL A 41 -14.84 1.89 -10.91
CA VAL A 41 -15.35 3.26 -10.80
C VAL A 41 -15.42 3.70 -9.34
N ILE A 42 -15.96 2.84 -8.47
CA ILE A 42 -16.03 3.10 -7.02
C ILE A 42 -14.64 3.40 -6.46
N LEU A 43 -13.63 2.59 -6.82
CA LEU A 43 -12.26 2.76 -6.34
C LEU A 43 -11.60 4.08 -6.81
N ARG A 44 -11.91 4.55 -8.02
CA ARG A 44 -11.44 5.87 -8.50
C ARG A 44 -12.07 7.02 -7.70
N ILE A 45 -13.35 6.90 -7.36
CA ILE A 45 -14.07 7.89 -6.54
C ILE A 45 -13.52 7.86 -5.11
N SER A 46 -13.31 6.68 -4.52
CA SER A 46 -12.69 6.53 -3.20
C SER A 46 -11.31 7.17 -3.15
N LYS A 47 -10.49 7.07 -4.21
CA LYS A 47 -9.18 7.76 -4.29
C LYS A 47 -9.30 9.28 -4.15
N LEU A 48 -10.29 9.89 -4.78
CA LEU A 48 -10.51 11.33 -4.71
C LEU A 48 -10.98 11.75 -3.31
N VAL A 49 -11.90 10.97 -2.73
CA VAL A 49 -12.44 11.20 -1.38
C VAL A 49 -11.34 11.03 -0.32
N THR A 50 -10.56 9.94 -0.34
CA THR A 50 -9.51 9.69 0.66
C THR A 50 -8.41 10.77 0.61
N ARG A 51 -8.05 11.24 -0.59
CA ARG A 51 -7.08 12.33 -0.77
C ARG A 51 -7.57 13.65 -0.18
N ILE A 52 -8.88 13.91 -0.22
CA ILE A 52 -9.50 15.15 0.27
C ILE A 52 -9.69 15.09 1.80
N PHE A 53 -10.20 13.98 2.32
CA PHE A 53 -10.65 13.90 3.71
C PHE A 53 -9.56 13.51 4.72
N TYR A 54 -8.63 12.63 4.35
CA TYR A 54 -7.74 12.01 5.34
C TYR A 54 -6.33 12.57 5.38
N GLY A 55 -5.88 13.34 4.39
CA GLY A 55 -4.49 13.85 4.30
C GLY A 55 -3.41 12.76 4.19
N SER A 56 -3.76 11.51 4.48
CA SER A 56 -3.01 10.28 4.26
C SER A 56 -2.84 10.09 2.75
N ARG A 57 -1.60 10.18 2.28
CA ARG A 57 -1.23 9.92 0.88
C ARG A 57 -1.10 8.41 0.57
N VAL A 58 -1.41 7.52 1.52
CA VAL A 58 -1.41 6.07 1.28
C VAL A 58 -2.71 5.69 0.56
N SER A 59 -2.59 5.27 -0.70
CA SER A 59 -3.70 4.87 -1.55
C SER A 59 -4.25 3.47 -1.25
N ASP A 60 -3.45 2.54 -0.69
CA ASP A 60 -3.90 1.19 -0.32
C ASP A 60 -3.45 0.81 1.12
N PRO A 61 -4.08 1.38 2.16
CA PRO A 61 -3.67 1.23 3.55
C PRO A 61 -3.74 -0.21 4.09
N HIS A 62 -4.51 -1.08 3.44
CA HIS A 62 -4.71 -2.47 3.84
C HIS A 62 -3.90 -3.46 2.99
N ASN A 63 -3.02 -2.99 2.10
CA ASN A 63 -2.16 -3.89 1.34
C ASN A 63 -1.11 -4.54 2.26
N GLY A 64 -0.98 -5.86 2.19
CA GLY A 64 0.02 -6.60 2.95
C GLY A 64 1.44 -6.46 2.38
N TYR A 65 1.60 -6.07 1.12
CA TYR A 65 2.90 -6.05 0.48
C TYR A 65 3.68 -4.77 0.76
N ARG A 66 4.76 -4.88 1.54
CA ARG A 66 5.53 -3.73 1.98
C ARG A 66 7.01 -4.09 2.09
N VAL A 67 7.87 -3.11 1.82
CA VAL A 67 9.30 -3.18 2.12
C VAL A 67 9.62 -2.02 3.05
N ILE A 68 10.30 -2.30 4.16
CA ILE A 68 10.59 -1.32 5.22
C ILE A 68 12.08 -1.35 5.51
N SER A 69 12.73 -0.20 5.56
CA SER A 69 14.12 -0.11 5.97
C SER A 69 14.25 -0.45 7.46
N LEU A 70 15.37 -1.07 7.85
CA LEU A 70 15.60 -1.42 9.26
C LEU A 70 15.55 -0.19 10.20
N PRO A 71 16.10 0.99 9.84
CA PRO A 71 15.96 2.20 10.66
C PRO A 71 14.51 2.68 10.82
N ALA A 72 13.68 2.52 9.80
CA ALA A 72 12.27 2.90 9.86
C ALA A 72 11.46 1.92 10.70
N LEU A 73 11.71 0.62 10.53
CA LEU A 73 11.05 -0.44 11.29
C LEU A 73 11.25 -0.25 12.80
N ARG A 74 12.45 0.15 13.24
CA ARG A 74 12.75 0.42 14.65
C ARG A 74 11.96 1.57 15.27
N LYS A 75 11.37 2.45 14.46
CA LYS A 75 10.51 3.55 14.94
C LYS A 75 9.05 3.13 15.06
N ILE A 76 8.68 2.01 14.46
CA ILE A 76 7.30 1.53 14.44
C ILE A 76 7.09 0.63 15.65
N ASN A 77 6.12 1.00 16.49
CA ASN A 77 5.63 0.15 17.57
C ASN A 77 4.16 -0.16 17.31
N LEU A 78 3.82 -1.45 17.18
CA LEU A 78 2.45 -1.92 16.95
C LEU A 78 1.98 -2.71 18.16
N THR A 79 0.80 -2.37 18.65
CA THR A 79 0.17 -2.96 19.84
C THR A 79 -1.22 -3.52 19.54
N ALA A 80 -1.78 -3.20 18.36
CA ALA A 80 -3.09 -3.66 17.94
C ALA A 80 -3.11 -5.17 17.70
N ASP A 81 -4.22 -5.78 18.10
CA ASP A 81 -4.50 -7.19 17.86
C ASP A 81 -5.25 -7.39 16.52
N GLY A 82 -4.97 -8.50 15.86
CA GLY A 82 -5.55 -8.86 14.57
C GLY A 82 -5.31 -7.84 13.45
N MET A 83 -6.31 -7.63 12.60
CA MET A 83 -6.17 -6.82 11.37
C MET A 83 -6.21 -5.31 11.63
N HIS A 84 -6.49 -4.88 12.87
CA HIS A 84 -6.50 -3.46 13.24
C HIS A 84 -5.09 -2.83 13.16
N TYR A 85 -4.03 -3.66 13.16
CA TYR A 85 -2.65 -3.22 12.99
C TYR A 85 -2.44 -2.35 11.75
N ALA A 86 -3.22 -2.54 10.69
CA ALA A 86 -3.07 -1.76 9.46
C ALA A 86 -3.34 -0.27 9.69
N ASN A 87 -4.34 0.05 10.53
CA ASN A 87 -4.66 1.42 10.90
C ASN A 87 -3.57 2.02 11.79
N GLU A 88 -3.15 1.27 12.82
CA GLU A 88 -2.07 1.69 13.72
C GLU A 88 -0.77 1.94 12.96
N LEU A 89 -0.43 1.09 11.99
CA LEU A 89 0.73 1.27 11.14
C LEU A 89 0.65 2.56 10.32
N ASN A 90 -0.51 2.91 9.78
CA ASN A 90 -0.69 4.19 9.07
C ASN A 90 -0.54 5.39 10.01
N GLU A 91 -1.02 5.29 11.24
CA GLU A 91 -0.78 6.31 12.26
C GLU A 91 0.71 6.42 12.60
N GLN A 92 1.41 5.30 12.81
CA GLN A 92 2.84 5.26 13.12
C GLN A 92 3.68 5.86 11.99
N ILE A 93 3.32 5.62 10.72
CA ILE A 93 3.98 6.24 9.56
C ILE A 93 3.89 7.77 9.65
N GLN A 94 2.71 8.31 9.98
CA GLN A 94 2.49 9.75 10.11
C GLN A 94 3.18 10.33 11.35
N ARG A 95 3.00 9.71 12.51
CA ARG A 95 3.58 10.12 13.81
C ARG A 95 5.10 10.16 13.75
N ASN A 96 5.73 9.14 13.18
CA ASN A 96 7.19 9.03 13.05
C ASN A 96 7.76 9.72 11.81
N ARG A 97 6.90 10.35 11.00
CA ARG A 97 7.26 11.03 9.74
C ARG A 97 8.09 10.12 8.81
N ILE A 98 7.71 8.85 8.72
CA ILE A 98 8.38 7.86 7.88
C ILE A 98 8.12 8.23 6.42
N LYS A 99 9.19 8.43 5.65
CA LYS A 99 9.06 8.70 4.21
C LYS A 99 8.68 7.42 3.50
N TYR A 100 7.64 7.47 2.68
CA TYR A 100 7.24 6.31 1.90
C TYR A 100 6.98 6.66 0.45
N VAL A 101 7.10 5.65 -0.40
CA VAL A 101 6.64 5.67 -1.79
C VAL A 101 5.69 4.50 -2.00
N GLU A 102 4.76 4.67 -2.92
CA GLU A 102 3.85 3.61 -3.30
C GLU A 102 4.34 2.91 -4.57
N VAL A 103 4.24 1.59 -4.60
CA VAL A 103 4.70 0.75 -5.70
C VAL A 103 3.48 0.02 -6.28
N PRO A 104 3.24 0.07 -7.61
CA PRO A 104 2.12 -0.63 -8.21
C PRO A 104 2.31 -2.14 -8.04
N VAL A 105 1.25 -2.85 -7.64
CA VAL A 105 1.27 -4.30 -7.44
C VAL A 105 0.17 -4.99 -8.22
N HIS A 106 0.44 -6.23 -8.65
CA HIS A 106 -0.46 -7.07 -9.41
C HIS A 106 -1.19 -8.02 -8.47
N ILE A 107 -2.52 -7.84 -8.37
CA ILE A 107 -3.36 -8.69 -7.53
C ILE A 107 -4.33 -9.48 -8.42
N ARG A 108 -4.20 -10.80 -8.34
CA ARG A 108 -5.14 -11.76 -8.90
C ARG A 108 -6.12 -12.18 -7.81
N TYR A 109 -7.40 -11.88 -8.00
CA TYR A 109 -8.47 -12.39 -7.15
C TYR A 109 -8.77 -13.85 -7.53
N THR A 110 -8.98 -14.68 -6.52
CA THR A 110 -9.39 -16.09 -6.64
C THR A 110 -10.70 -16.26 -5.87
N ASP A 111 -11.39 -17.39 -6.01
CA ASP A 111 -12.66 -17.64 -5.29
C ASP A 111 -12.52 -17.53 -3.76
N TYR A 112 -11.33 -17.77 -3.23
CA TYR A 112 -10.99 -17.55 -1.82
C TYR A 112 -10.92 -16.07 -1.41
N SER A 113 -10.66 -15.18 -2.37
CA SER A 113 -10.41 -13.75 -2.16
C SER A 113 -11.53 -12.84 -2.68
N LEU A 114 -12.60 -13.44 -3.23
CA LEU A 114 -13.79 -12.74 -3.73
C LEU A 114 -14.74 -12.38 -2.59
#